data_AF-M4Z3M5-F1
#
_entry.id   AF-M4Z3M5-F1
#
_cell.length_a   1.000
_cell.length_b   1.000
_cell.length_c   1.000
_cell.angle_alpha   90.00
_cell.angle_beta   90.00
_cell.angle_gamma   90.00
#
_symmetry.space_group_name_H-M   'P 1'
#
loop_
_entity.id
_entity.type
_entity.pdbx_description
1 polymer ?
#
loop_
_entity_poly.entity_id
_entity_poly.type
_entity_poly.pdbx_seq_one_letter_code
_entity_poly.pdbx_strand_id
1 'polypeptide(L)'
;MKLKDETALWVTAMGGMALPAEGMTLSAFGAALRVSPDRAEKAARYLHRKRLVFVSRRLGHVRVLPVSAKRLRGRPSGVIPVGPKLDLRLVGLLTEAHPIFLSVKEMRRDMPSDWRDRPELRAELSDGIAGQSDRIMKLCRRFLAVHGTHLAGLREALWLDQADIMPLIAQRHPALALGGPDALPAPVVDSQAKRVSKNLSHQDRVLAYVRGAGKNGITVSDISFNFGNRLKRPVLNDIVATLESVGQVIVVECRTASRGRMGVRLFDPAHGEPVVLPNGRLVAVE
;
A
#
# COMPACT_ATOMS: atom_id res chain seq x y z
N MET A 1 28.51 22.46 28.94
CA MET A 1 28.76 23.66 28.09
C MET A 1 27.67 24.68 28.38
N LYS A 2 28.01 25.92 28.74
CA LYS A 2 26.99 26.93 29.08
C LYS A 2 26.26 27.36 27.79
N LEU A 3 24.98 27.67 27.88
CA LEU A 3 24.11 27.99 26.72
C LEU A 3 24.67 29.13 25.83
N LYS A 4 25.43 30.06 26.43
CA LYS A 4 26.10 31.17 25.71
C LYS A 4 27.23 30.68 24.80
N ASP A 5 28.03 29.73 25.26
CA ASP A 5 29.17 29.17 24.51
C ASP A 5 28.68 28.38 23.28
N GLU A 6 27.56 27.68 23.44
CA GLU A 6 26.92 26.91 22.37
C GLU A 6 26.41 27.80 21.22
N THR A 7 25.78 28.92 21.55
CA THR A 7 25.29 29.86 20.54
C THR A 7 26.40 30.60 19.80
N ALA A 8 27.53 30.86 20.47
CA ALA A 8 28.70 31.47 19.84
C ALA A 8 29.33 30.52 18.81
N LEU A 9 29.43 29.23 19.15
CA LEU A 9 29.93 28.19 18.24
C LEU A 9 29.08 28.10 16.96
N TRP A 10 27.76 28.20 17.07
CA TRP A 10 26.87 28.19 15.89
C TRP A 10 27.10 29.39 14.98
N VAL A 11 27.32 30.57 15.53
CA VAL A 11 27.58 31.79 14.74
C VAL A 11 28.92 31.67 14.01
N THR A 12 29.97 31.19 14.69
CA THR A 12 31.28 30.98 14.07
C THR A 12 31.22 29.91 12.97
N ALA A 13 30.56 28.79 13.22
CA ALA A 13 30.39 27.72 12.24
C ALA A 13 29.61 28.17 10.99
N MET A 14 28.62 29.06 11.16
CA MET A 14 27.92 29.67 10.03
C MET A 14 28.81 30.55 9.16
N GLY A 15 29.78 31.27 9.74
CA GLY A 15 30.67 32.17 9.01
C GLY A 15 31.53 31.45 7.96
N GLY A 16 31.84 30.17 8.18
CA GLY A 16 32.57 29.32 7.23
C GLY A 16 31.70 28.45 6.32
N MET A 17 30.37 28.57 6.40
CA MET A 17 29.44 27.69 5.71
C MET A 17 28.87 28.34 4.44
N ALA A 18 29.03 27.67 3.30
CA ALA A 18 28.32 28.02 2.08
C ALA A 18 26.90 27.44 2.11
N LEU A 19 25.89 28.30 2.27
CA LEU A 19 24.48 27.90 2.14
C LEU A 19 24.06 27.97 0.66
N PRO A 20 23.55 26.86 0.08
CA PRO A 20 23.06 26.85 -1.29
C PRO A 20 21.82 27.74 -1.42
N ALA A 21 21.65 28.37 -2.59
CA ALA A 21 20.53 29.27 -2.88
C ALA A 21 19.15 28.59 -2.71
N GLU A 22 19.06 27.29 -2.99
CA GLU A 22 17.84 26.49 -2.85
C GLU A 22 17.52 26.09 -1.39
N GLY A 23 18.48 26.31 -0.50
CA GLY A 23 18.41 25.98 0.92
C GLY A 23 18.71 24.51 1.23
N MET A 24 19.02 24.25 2.49
CA MET A 24 19.26 22.92 3.05
C MET A 24 18.05 22.44 3.84
N THR A 25 17.87 21.13 3.93
CA THR A 25 16.97 20.53 4.91
C THR A 25 17.53 20.74 6.32
N LEU A 26 16.68 20.63 7.34
CA LEU A 26 17.10 20.83 8.72
C LEU A 26 18.18 19.82 9.16
N SER A 27 18.10 18.57 8.68
CA SER A 27 19.11 17.53 8.94
C SER A 27 20.45 17.84 8.27
N ALA A 28 20.44 18.21 6.99
CA ALA A 28 21.64 18.59 6.26
C ALA A 28 22.30 19.83 6.87
N PHE A 29 21.49 20.81 7.29
CA PHE A 29 21.96 22.01 7.98
C PHE A 29 22.58 21.68 9.35
N GLY A 30 21.96 20.80 10.13
CA GLY A 30 22.50 20.33 11.40
C GLY A 30 23.84 19.60 11.24
N ALA A 31 23.96 18.74 10.23
CA ALA A 31 25.19 18.06 9.88
C ALA A 31 26.30 19.03 9.46
N ALA A 32 25.97 20.02 8.62
CA ALA A 32 26.92 21.06 8.19
C ALA A 32 27.40 21.93 9.38
N LEU A 33 26.51 22.23 10.32
CA LEU A 33 26.83 22.97 11.55
C LEU A 33 27.51 22.11 12.62
N ARG A 34 27.66 20.80 12.39
CA ARG A 34 28.17 19.81 13.34
C ARG A 34 27.40 19.81 14.67
N VAL A 35 26.07 19.93 14.61
CA VAL A 35 25.18 19.85 15.78
C VAL A 35 24.37 18.58 15.72
N SER A 36 24.05 18.03 16.90
CA SER A 36 23.17 16.86 16.98
C SER A 36 21.79 17.14 16.35
N PRO A 37 21.13 16.14 15.76
CA PRO A 37 19.83 16.31 15.11
C PRO A 37 18.77 16.98 16.00
N ASP A 38 18.74 16.64 17.28
CA ASP A 38 17.81 17.18 18.27
C ASP A 38 18.01 18.69 18.55
N ARG A 39 19.20 19.21 18.22
CA ARG A 39 19.57 20.62 18.40
C ARG A 39 19.56 21.42 17.10
N ALA A 40 19.42 20.77 15.94
CA ALA A 40 19.41 21.42 14.64
C ALA A 40 18.27 22.46 14.51
N GLU A 41 17.07 22.14 15.02
CA GLU A 41 15.94 23.09 15.03
C GLU A 41 16.22 24.31 15.89
N LYS A 42 16.81 24.10 17.08
CA LYS A 42 17.14 25.17 18.02
C LYS A 42 18.23 26.08 17.44
N ALA A 43 19.26 25.52 16.83
CA ALA A 43 20.33 26.25 16.16
C ALA A 43 19.79 27.07 14.98
N ALA A 44 18.98 26.45 14.10
CA ALA A 44 18.37 27.14 12.96
C ALA A 44 17.47 28.30 13.39
N ARG A 45 16.63 28.12 14.42
CA ARG A 45 15.78 29.20 14.96
C ARG A 45 16.61 30.33 15.59
N TYR A 46 17.69 30.02 16.30
CA TYR A 46 18.58 31.02 16.87
C TYR A 46 19.25 31.87 15.78
N LEU A 47 19.84 31.21 14.79
CA LEU A 47 20.53 31.86 13.67
C LEU A 47 19.56 32.65 12.78
N HIS A 48 18.30 32.19 12.66
CA HIS A 48 17.22 32.93 12.00
C HIS A 48 16.94 34.27 12.69
N ARG A 49 16.79 34.26 14.02
CA ARG A 49 16.57 35.47 14.82
C ARG A 49 17.75 36.44 14.72
N LYS A 50 18.97 35.91 14.61
CA LYS A 50 20.19 36.68 14.36
C LYS A 50 20.36 37.15 12.91
N ARG A 51 19.41 36.84 12.02
CA ARG A 51 19.43 37.20 10.60
C ARG A 51 20.69 36.69 9.88
N LEU A 52 21.25 35.57 10.33
CA LEU A 52 22.38 34.89 9.67
C LEU A 52 21.92 33.81 8.69
N VAL A 53 20.68 33.32 8.87
CA VAL A 53 19.99 32.42 7.94
C VAL A 53 18.52 32.80 7.87
N PHE A 54 17.83 32.34 6.84
CA PHE A 54 16.38 32.38 6.75
C PHE A 54 15.82 30.97 6.92
N VAL A 55 14.76 30.81 7.70
CA VAL A 55 14.14 29.51 7.98
C VAL A 55 12.73 29.60 7.46
N SER A 56 12.42 28.78 6.46
CA SER A 56 11.09 28.68 5.87
C SER A 56 10.44 27.40 6.35
N ARG A 57 9.25 27.51 6.93
CA ARG A 57 8.39 26.38 7.26
C ARG A 57 7.17 26.40 6.35
N ARG A 58 7.00 25.39 5.50
CA ARG A 58 5.82 25.23 4.64
C ARG A 58 5.42 23.76 4.63
N LEU A 59 4.13 23.46 4.85
CA LEU A 59 3.57 22.10 4.83
C LEU A 59 4.38 21.10 5.68
N GLY A 60 4.80 21.51 6.89
CA GLY A 60 5.61 20.67 7.78
C GLY A 60 7.11 20.59 7.44
N HIS A 61 7.53 20.95 6.23
CA HIS A 61 8.94 20.95 5.85
C HIS A 61 9.66 22.22 6.29
N VAL A 62 10.82 22.06 6.92
CA VAL A 62 11.70 23.15 7.34
C VAL A 62 12.91 23.20 6.41
N ARG A 63 13.11 24.34 5.73
CA ARG A 63 14.31 24.65 4.95
C ARG A 63 15.08 25.81 5.56
N VAL A 64 16.39 25.69 5.58
CA VAL A 64 17.34 26.74 5.99
C VAL A 64 18.00 27.31 4.75
N LEU A 65 17.85 28.61 4.55
CA LEU A 65 18.20 29.35 3.35
C LEU A 65 19.21 30.46 3.72
N PRO A 66 20.02 30.94 2.76
CA PRO A 66 20.83 32.13 2.98
C PRO A 66 19.94 33.35 3.23
N VAL A 67 20.46 34.34 3.95
CA VAL A 67 19.71 35.57 4.29
C VAL A 67 19.28 36.33 3.04
N SER A 68 20.07 36.26 1.97
CA SER A 68 19.75 36.83 0.65
C SER A 68 18.48 36.23 0.03
N ALA A 69 18.08 35.02 0.44
CA ALA A 69 16.82 34.41 0.02
C ALA A 69 15.60 34.94 0.80
N LYS A 70 15.79 35.82 1.79
CA LYS A 70 14.71 36.51 2.50
C LYS A 70 14.01 37.44 1.51
N ARG A 71 12.92 36.94 0.91
CA ARG A 71 12.07 37.71 0.00
C ARG A 71 11.60 38.98 0.71
N LEU A 72 11.89 40.15 0.11
CA LEU A 72 11.16 41.38 0.42
C LEU A 72 9.66 41.06 0.23
N ARG A 73 8.85 41.44 1.22
CA ARG A 73 7.41 41.13 1.24
C ARG A 73 6.79 41.44 -0.13
N GLY A 74 6.07 40.47 -0.70
CA GLY A 74 5.08 40.75 -1.75
C GLY A 74 5.41 40.40 -3.20
N ARG A 75 6.55 39.82 -3.57
CA ARG A 75 6.74 39.36 -4.97
C ARG A 75 7.54 38.06 -5.09
N PRO A 76 7.05 37.04 -5.83
CA PRO A 76 7.88 35.94 -6.28
C PRO A 76 8.64 36.37 -7.54
N SER A 77 9.96 36.51 -7.48
CA SER A 77 10.81 36.50 -8.68
C SER A 77 11.67 35.24 -8.65
N GLY A 78 11.59 34.46 -9.71
CA GLY A 78 12.29 33.20 -9.87
C GLY A 78 11.35 32.03 -9.62
N VAL A 79 11.06 31.32 -10.71
CA VAL A 79 10.52 29.96 -10.68
C VAL A 79 11.40 29.18 -9.72
N ILE A 80 10.91 28.95 -8.50
CA ILE A 80 11.46 27.89 -7.67
C ILE A 80 11.31 26.66 -8.55
N PRO A 81 12.38 25.88 -8.83
CA PRO A 81 12.19 24.58 -9.44
C PRO A 81 11.27 23.84 -8.49
N VAL A 82 9.98 23.80 -8.85
CA VAL A 82 9.01 22.93 -8.22
C VAL A 82 9.64 21.58 -8.47
N GLY A 83 10.24 20.99 -7.42
CA GLY A 83 10.79 19.64 -7.49
C GLY A 83 9.80 18.77 -8.26
N PRO A 84 10.31 17.84 -9.09
CA PRO A 84 9.63 17.31 -10.28
C PRO A 84 8.14 17.27 -10.02
N LYS A 85 7.36 18.09 -10.76
CA LYS A 85 5.92 18.26 -10.54
C LYS A 85 5.32 16.87 -10.37
N LEU A 86 5.08 16.48 -9.12
CA LEU A 86 4.52 15.17 -8.82
C LEU A 86 3.16 15.21 -9.50
N ASP A 87 2.95 14.31 -10.45
CA ASP A 87 1.72 14.27 -11.24
C ASP A 87 0.55 14.32 -10.25
N LEU A 88 -0.36 15.28 -10.40
CA LEU A 88 -1.49 15.45 -9.50
C LEU A 88 -2.33 14.16 -9.42
N ARG A 89 -2.29 13.34 -10.48
CA ARG A 89 -2.90 12.01 -10.50
C ARG A 89 -2.21 11.05 -9.54
N LEU A 90 -0.87 11.06 -9.50
CA LEU A 90 -0.08 10.30 -8.51
C LEU A 90 -0.34 10.80 -7.10
N VAL A 91 -0.49 12.11 -6.88
CA VAL A 91 -0.84 12.66 -5.56
C VAL A 91 -2.21 12.14 -5.09
N GLY A 92 -3.20 12.10 -5.99
CA GLY A 92 -4.51 11.49 -5.71
C GLY A 92 -4.37 10.02 -5.32
N LEU A 93 -3.59 9.25 -6.07
CA LEU A 93 -3.32 7.84 -5.75
C LEU A 93 -2.67 7.65 -4.38
N LEU A 94 -1.64 8.45 -4.06
CA LEU A 94 -0.95 8.39 -2.77
C LEU A 94 -1.90 8.72 -1.62
N THR A 95 -2.81 9.68 -1.83
CA THR A 95 -3.85 10.02 -0.85
C THR A 95 -4.81 8.84 -0.62
N GLU A 96 -5.24 8.15 -1.69
CA GLU A 96 -6.07 6.95 -1.56
C GLU A 96 -5.31 5.76 -0.93
N ALA A 97 -4.01 5.65 -1.18
CA ALA A 97 -3.15 4.62 -0.61
C ALA A 97 -2.83 4.85 0.87
N HIS A 98 -2.91 6.10 1.34
CA HIS A 98 -2.48 6.51 2.68
C HIS A 98 -3.11 5.70 3.83
N PRO A 99 -4.43 5.44 3.87
CA PRO A 99 -5.03 4.63 4.92
C PRO A 99 -4.51 3.18 4.94
N ILE A 100 -4.16 2.64 3.76
CA ILE A 100 -3.62 1.28 3.64
C ILE A 100 -2.21 1.24 4.24
N PHE A 101 -1.38 2.24 3.95
CA PHE A 101 -0.05 2.36 4.55
C PHE A 101 -0.10 2.57 6.06
N LEU A 102 -1.01 3.41 6.56
CA LEU A 102 -1.22 3.59 8.00
C LEU A 102 -1.60 2.28 8.68
N SER A 103 -2.51 1.50 8.08
CA SER A 103 -2.89 0.18 8.61
C SER A 103 -1.71 -0.77 8.73
N VAL A 104 -0.79 -0.78 7.75
CA VAL A 104 0.46 -1.57 7.84
C VAL A 104 1.40 -1.05 8.94
N LYS A 105 1.50 0.28 9.12
CA LYS A 105 2.30 0.88 10.19
C LYS A 105 1.76 0.56 11.57
N GLU A 106 0.45 0.66 11.78
CA GLU A 106 -0.23 0.31 13.03
C GLU A 106 -0.03 -1.18 13.35
N MET A 107 -0.25 -2.07 12.39
CA MET A 107 0.01 -3.50 12.56
C MET A 107 1.46 -3.80 12.97
N ARG A 108 2.45 -3.02 12.50
CA ARG A 108 3.85 -3.15 12.95
C ARG A 108 4.08 -2.57 14.35
N ARG A 109 3.38 -1.49 14.71
CA ARG A 109 3.59 -0.76 15.96
C ARG A 109 2.97 -1.47 17.15
N ASP A 110 1.80 -2.05 16.97
CA ASP A 110 1.03 -2.69 18.05
C ASP A 110 1.53 -4.10 18.39
N MET A 111 2.68 -4.51 17.84
CA MET A 111 3.28 -5.83 18.07
C MET A 111 4.07 -5.86 19.39
N PRO A 112 3.73 -6.77 20.32
CA PRO A 112 4.48 -7.01 21.56
C PRO A 112 5.93 -7.41 21.27
N SER A 113 6.90 -7.11 22.14
CA SER A 113 8.32 -7.41 21.89
C SER A 113 8.64 -8.91 21.67
N ASP A 114 7.82 -9.81 22.20
CA ASP A 114 7.92 -11.28 22.09
C ASP A 114 7.22 -11.86 20.85
N TRP A 115 6.68 -11.02 19.97
CA TRP A 115 5.93 -11.47 18.79
C TRP A 115 6.75 -12.34 17.81
N ARG A 116 8.07 -12.15 17.78
CA ARG A 116 8.99 -12.91 16.91
C ARG A 116 9.10 -14.38 17.33
N ASP A 117 8.85 -14.66 18.61
CA ASP A 117 9.00 -15.98 19.23
C ASP A 117 7.68 -16.78 19.18
N ARG A 118 6.59 -16.15 18.73
CA ARG A 118 5.27 -16.78 18.57
C ARG A 118 4.95 -16.98 17.08
N PRO A 119 5.13 -18.19 16.51
CA PRO A 119 4.97 -18.43 15.08
C PRO A 119 3.56 -18.12 14.56
N GLU A 120 2.53 -18.29 15.40
CA GLU A 120 1.13 -17.99 15.06
C GLU A 120 0.88 -16.49 14.84
N LEU A 121 1.37 -15.64 15.76
CA LEU A 121 1.26 -14.17 15.62
C LEU A 121 2.08 -13.64 14.45
N ARG A 122 3.22 -14.27 14.15
CA ARG A 122 4.05 -13.93 13.00
C ARG A 122 3.36 -14.26 11.68
N ALA A 123 2.73 -15.43 11.59
CA ALA A 123 1.92 -15.80 10.42
C ALA A 123 0.75 -14.84 10.24
N GLU A 124 0.10 -14.47 11.34
CA GLU A 124 -1.04 -13.57 11.37
C GLU A 124 -0.69 -12.13 10.92
N LEU A 125 0.45 -11.58 11.36
CA LEU A 125 0.96 -10.30 10.87
C LEU A 125 1.32 -10.38 9.38
N SER A 126 2.01 -11.45 8.98
CA SER A 126 2.41 -11.68 7.59
C SER A 126 1.19 -11.68 6.66
N ASP A 127 0.10 -12.36 7.07
CA ASP A 127 -1.16 -12.40 6.33
C ASP A 127 -1.88 -11.05 6.30
N GLY A 128 -1.87 -10.30 7.41
CA GLY A 128 -2.43 -8.95 7.47
C GLY A 128 -1.72 -7.98 6.52
N ILE A 129 -0.38 -7.99 6.55
CA ILE A 129 0.46 -7.22 5.63
C ILE A 129 0.24 -7.66 4.18
N ALA A 130 0.11 -8.97 3.93
CA ALA A 130 -0.17 -9.49 2.59
C ALA A 130 -1.50 -8.94 2.05
N GLY A 131 -2.57 -8.93 2.85
CA GLY A 131 -3.87 -8.40 2.45
C GLY A 131 -3.84 -6.90 2.11
N GLN A 132 -3.10 -6.09 2.88
CA GLN A 132 -2.91 -4.67 2.56
C GLN A 132 -2.03 -4.47 1.32
N SER A 133 -1.00 -5.29 1.15
CA SER A 133 -0.14 -5.28 -0.03
C SER A 133 -0.92 -5.57 -1.31
N ASP A 134 -1.86 -6.53 -1.25
CA ASP A 134 -2.78 -6.83 -2.36
C ASP A 134 -3.71 -5.66 -2.70
N ARG A 135 -4.16 -4.90 -1.70
CA ARG A 135 -4.96 -3.68 -1.92
C ARG A 135 -4.15 -2.58 -2.61
N ILE A 136 -2.89 -2.38 -2.22
CA ILE A 136 -1.98 -1.45 -2.91
C ILE A 136 -1.78 -1.88 -4.37
N MET A 137 -1.54 -3.17 -4.61
CA MET A 137 -1.41 -3.69 -5.98
C MET A 137 -2.67 -3.46 -6.81
N LYS A 138 -3.87 -3.73 -6.26
CA LYS A 138 -5.15 -3.47 -6.92
C LYS A 138 -5.33 -1.97 -7.25
N LEU A 139 -4.96 -1.10 -6.32
CA LEU A 139 -5.01 0.35 -6.49
C LEU A 139 -4.09 0.82 -7.63
N CYS A 140 -2.84 0.33 -7.64
CA CYS A 140 -1.85 0.61 -8.69
C CYS A 140 -2.33 0.14 -10.08
N ARG A 141 -2.88 -1.07 -10.18
CA ARG A 141 -3.44 -1.59 -11.45
C ARG A 141 -4.57 -0.71 -11.98
N ARG A 142 -5.52 -0.36 -11.12
CA ARG A 142 -6.65 0.52 -11.49
C ARG A 142 -6.15 1.88 -11.96
N PHE A 143 -5.17 2.46 -11.28
CA PHE A 143 -4.58 3.72 -11.67
C PHE A 143 -3.93 3.67 -13.05
N LEU A 144 -3.09 2.65 -13.31
CA LEU A 144 -2.43 2.47 -14.61
C LEU A 144 -3.42 2.22 -15.75
N ALA A 145 -4.49 1.46 -15.48
CA ALA A 145 -5.54 1.20 -16.47
C ALA A 145 -6.29 2.48 -16.89
N VAL A 146 -6.47 3.43 -15.98
CA VAL A 146 -7.21 4.68 -16.24
C VAL A 146 -6.29 5.77 -16.80
N HIS A 147 -5.07 5.88 -16.29
CA HIS A 147 -4.22 7.04 -16.54
C HIS A 147 -3.01 6.78 -17.44
N GLY A 148 -2.71 5.52 -17.78
CA GLY A 148 -1.66 5.16 -18.74
C GLY A 148 -0.25 5.62 -18.37
N THR A 149 -0.01 6.02 -17.11
CA THR A 149 1.28 6.52 -16.62
C THR A 149 2.36 5.44 -16.67
N HIS A 150 3.62 5.86 -16.83
CA HIS A 150 4.77 4.97 -16.73
C HIS A 150 4.88 4.34 -15.33
N LEU A 151 4.90 3.00 -15.27
CA LEU A 151 5.03 2.21 -14.05
C LEU A 151 6.26 2.61 -13.21
N ALA A 152 7.34 3.05 -13.85
CA ALA A 152 8.53 3.57 -13.17
C ALA A 152 8.22 4.79 -12.29
N GLY A 153 7.52 5.80 -12.82
CA GLY A 153 7.15 7.00 -12.05
C GLY A 153 6.17 6.71 -10.92
N LEU A 154 5.29 5.72 -11.11
CA LEU A 154 4.42 5.23 -10.04
C LEU A 154 5.23 4.63 -8.89
N ARG A 155 6.21 3.77 -9.18
CA ARG A 155 7.09 3.17 -8.17
C ARG A 155 7.87 4.25 -7.44
N GLU A 156 8.51 5.15 -8.17
CA GLU A 156 9.28 6.25 -7.56
C GLU A 156 8.41 7.06 -6.59
N ALA A 157 7.17 7.38 -6.97
CA ALA A 157 6.25 8.10 -6.09
C ALA A 157 5.90 7.31 -4.82
N LEU A 158 5.59 6.01 -4.93
CA LEU A 158 5.28 5.16 -3.77
C LEU A 158 6.48 5.02 -2.82
N TRP A 159 7.68 4.87 -3.37
CA TRP A 159 8.92 4.73 -2.59
C TRP A 159 9.37 6.06 -1.97
N LEU A 160 9.09 7.19 -2.63
CA LEU A 160 9.33 8.52 -2.07
C LEU A 160 8.41 8.81 -0.88
N ASP A 161 7.14 8.41 -0.97
CA ASP A 161 6.13 8.66 0.08
C ASP A 161 6.27 7.69 1.26
N GLN A 162 6.53 6.40 1.01
CA GLN A 162 6.48 5.34 2.03
C GLN A 162 7.70 4.40 2.01
N ALA A 163 8.90 4.97 2.02
CA ALA A 163 10.17 4.22 1.99
C ALA A 163 10.30 3.16 3.10
N ASP A 164 9.65 3.35 4.26
CA ASP A 164 9.68 2.44 5.41
C ASP A 164 8.77 1.20 5.27
N ILE A 165 7.75 1.28 4.41
CA ILE A 165 6.75 0.22 4.20
C ILE A 165 6.91 -0.48 2.86
N MET A 166 7.35 0.24 1.82
CA MET A 166 7.51 -0.32 0.48
C MET A 166 8.36 -1.60 0.41
N PRO A 167 9.43 -1.80 1.22
CA PRO A 167 10.16 -3.07 1.24
C PRO A 167 9.26 -4.28 1.58
N LEU A 168 8.29 -4.12 2.47
CA LEU A 168 7.38 -5.20 2.88
C LEU A 168 6.37 -5.52 1.78
N ILE A 169 5.85 -4.48 1.12
CA ILE A 169 4.94 -4.64 -0.02
C ILE A 169 5.67 -5.29 -1.18
N ALA A 170 6.92 -4.87 -1.45
CA ALA A 170 7.75 -5.39 -2.53
C ALA A 170 8.14 -6.87 -2.34
N GLN A 171 8.28 -7.36 -1.10
CA GLN A 171 8.49 -8.79 -0.83
C GLN A 171 7.34 -9.64 -1.39
N ARG A 172 6.10 -9.16 -1.25
CA ARG A 172 4.92 -9.86 -1.78
C ARG A 172 4.68 -9.58 -3.25
N HIS A 173 4.92 -8.33 -3.67
CA HIS A 173 4.69 -7.83 -5.02
C HIS A 173 5.96 -7.22 -5.61
N PRO A 174 6.89 -8.04 -6.15
CA PRO A 174 8.17 -7.55 -6.68
C PRO A 174 8.02 -6.53 -7.82
N ALA A 175 6.90 -6.58 -8.55
CA ALA A 175 6.59 -5.60 -9.59
C ALA A 175 6.33 -4.17 -9.06
N LEU A 176 6.24 -3.96 -7.75
CA LEU A 176 6.19 -2.62 -7.14
C LEU A 176 7.54 -2.17 -6.57
N ALA A 177 8.58 -3.00 -6.64
CA ALA A 177 9.93 -2.62 -6.22
C ALA A 177 10.55 -1.56 -7.15
N LEU A 178 11.47 -0.76 -6.63
CA LEU A 178 12.36 0.06 -7.47
C LEU A 178 13.15 -0.87 -8.39
N GLY A 179 13.11 -0.61 -9.71
CA GLY A 179 13.75 -1.47 -10.71
C GLY A 179 13.05 -2.82 -10.95
N GLY A 180 11.81 -3.00 -10.48
CA GLY A 180 11.01 -4.21 -10.77
C GLY A 180 10.67 -4.37 -12.27
N PRO A 181 10.13 -5.52 -12.69
CA PRO A 181 9.83 -5.85 -14.10
C PRO A 181 8.88 -4.83 -14.77
N ASP A 182 9.05 -4.53 -16.05
CA ASP A 182 8.35 -3.40 -16.72
C ASP A 182 6.82 -3.48 -16.77
N ALA A 183 6.24 -4.65 -16.46
CA ALA A 183 4.81 -4.86 -16.39
C ALA A 183 4.37 -5.31 -14.98
N LEU A 184 3.18 -4.87 -14.57
CA LEU A 184 2.51 -5.49 -13.43
C LEU A 184 2.03 -6.90 -13.84
N PRO A 185 2.16 -7.91 -12.95
CA PRO A 185 1.59 -9.21 -13.20
C PRO A 185 0.09 -9.05 -13.43
N ALA A 186 -0.46 -9.85 -14.36
CA ALA A 186 -1.89 -9.89 -14.62
C ALA A 186 -2.66 -10.01 -13.28
N PRO A 187 -3.82 -9.35 -13.15
CA PRO A 187 -4.64 -9.55 -11.97
C PRO A 187 -4.89 -11.05 -11.82
N VAL A 188 -4.54 -11.58 -10.64
CA VAL A 188 -5.16 -12.83 -10.20
C VAL A 188 -6.63 -12.48 -10.17
N VAL A 189 -7.39 -13.02 -11.12
CA VAL A 189 -8.80 -12.74 -11.25
C VAL A 189 -9.45 -13.34 -10.00
N ASP A 190 -9.63 -12.50 -8.97
CA ASP A 190 -10.71 -12.69 -8.02
C ASP A 190 -11.94 -12.67 -8.91
N SER A 191 -12.47 -13.85 -9.19
CA SER A 191 -13.57 -14.10 -10.07
C SER A 191 -14.83 -13.47 -9.51
N GLN A 192 -14.95 -12.14 -9.69
CA GLN A 192 -16.24 -11.52 -9.82
C GLN A 192 -16.85 -12.11 -11.07
N ALA A 193 -17.59 -13.19 -10.86
CA ALA A 193 -18.07 -14.03 -11.93
C ALA A 193 -18.88 -13.16 -12.89
N LYS A 194 -18.45 -13.13 -14.16
CA LYS A 194 -19.12 -12.36 -15.21
C LYS A 194 -20.61 -12.69 -15.18
N ARG A 195 -21.46 -11.67 -15.32
CA ARG A 195 -22.91 -11.80 -15.23
C ARG A 195 -23.39 -12.83 -16.26
N VAL A 196 -23.79 -14.01 -15.79
CA VAL A 196 -24.21 -15.14 -16.63
C VAL A 196 -25.55 -14.82 -17.29
N SER A 197 -25.74 -15.28 -18.53
CA SER A 197 -27.00 -15.11 -19.28
C SER A 197 -28.21 -15.57 -18.47
N LYS A 198 -29.31 -14.80 -18.53
CA LYS A 198 -30.57 -15.12 -17.85
C LYS A 198 -31.32 -16.29 -18.50
N ASN A 199 -30.96 -16.67 -19.73
CA ASN A 199 -31.66 -17.69 -20.52
C ASN A 199 -31.22 -19.12 -20.18
N LEU A 200 -30.20 -19.27 -19.32
CA LEU A 200 -29.72 -20.56 -18.84
C LEU A 200 -30.55 -21.07 -17.66
N SER A 201 -30.66 -22.39 -17.52
CA SER A 201 -31.28 -23.02 -16.36
C SER A 201 -30.55 -22.62 -15.07
N HIS A 202 -31.20 -22.76 -13.90
CA HIS A 202 -30.54 -22.45 -12.63
C HIS A 202 -29.28 -23.31 -12.42
N GLN A 203 -29.32 -24.59 -12.79
CA GLN A 203 -28.17 -25.50 -12.73
C GLN A 203 -27.03 -25.02 -13.65
N ASP A 204 -27.32 -24.72 -14.92
CA ASP A 204 -26.30 -24.25 -15.87
C ASP A 204 -25.70 -22.91 -15.45
N ARG A 205 -26.50 -22.04 -14.83
CA ARG A 205 -26.01 -20.77 -14.29
C ARG A 205 -25.08 -20.99 -13.11
N VAL A 206 -25.41 -21.89 -12.19
CA VAL A 206 -24.52 -22.27 -11.08
C VAL A 206 -23.20 -22.82 -11.63
N LEU A 207 -23.24 -23.75 -12.58
CA LEU A 207 -22.04 -24.29 -13.23
C LEU A 207 -21.21 -23.22 -13.95
N ALA A 208 -21.86 -22.29 -14.66
CA ALA A 208 -21.17 -21.18 -15.31
C ALA A 208 -20.47 -20.25 -14.29
N TYR A 209 -21.09 -20.04 -13.12
CA TYR A 209 -20.46 -19.29 -12.03
C TYR A 209 -19.26 -20.05 -11.43
N VAL A 210 -19.35 -21.36 -11.26
CA VAL A 210 -18.25 -22.22 -10.76
C VAL A 210 -17.08 -22.23 -11.76
N ARG A 211 -17.35 -22.47 -13.05
CA ARG A 211 -16.35 -22.42 -14.13
C ARG A 211 -15.68 -21.05 -14.24
N GLY A 212 -16.48 -19.98 -14.16
CA GLY A 212 -15.97 -18.61 -14.14
C GLY A 212 -15.15 -18.28 -12.90
N ALA A 213 -15.26 -19.08 -11.83
CA ALA A 213 -14.53 -18.88 -10.59
C ALA A 213 -13.05 -19.29 -10.68
N GLY A 214 -12.74 -20.25 -11.55
CA GLY A 214 -11.41 -20.83 -11.69
C GLY A 214 -10.93 -21.52 -10.41
N LYS A 215 -9.61 -21.53 -10.20
CA LYS A 215 -8.94 -22.19 -9.05
C LYS A 215 -9.30 -21.63 -7.67
N ASN A 216 -9.95 -20.47 -7.58
CA ASN A 216 -10.33 -19.88 -6.29
C ASN A 216 -11.66 -20.43 -5.77
N GLY A 217 -12.42 -21.12 -6.62
CA GLY A 217 -13.80 -21.51 -6.35
C GLY A 217 -14.71 -20.32 -6.05
N ILE A 218 -15.99 -20.59 -5.88
CA ILE A 218 -17.00 -19.57 -5.55
C ILE A 218 -17.84 -20.01 -4.36
N THR A 219 -18.20 -19.08 -3.47
CA THR A 219 -19.05 -19.41 -2.32
C THR A 219 -20.51 -19.49 -2.72
N VAL A 220 -21.29 -20.32 -2.01
CA VAL A 220 -22.76 -20.37 -2.14
C VAL A 220 -23.39 -18.98 -1.91
N SER A 221 -22.79 -18.18 -1.01
CA SER A 221 -23.26 -16.81 -0.73
C SER A 221 -23.05 -15.88 -1.93
N ASP A 222 -21.90 -15.96 -2.60
CA ASP A 222 -21.60 -15.15 -3.79
C ASP A 222 -22.49 -15.56 -4.97
N ILE A 223 -22.76 -16.86 -5.14
CA ILE A 223 -23.73 -17.33 -6.13
C ILE A 223 -25.11 -16.73 -5.83
N SER A 224 -25.61 -16.88 -4.60
CA SER A 224 -26.91 -16.33 -4.20
C SER A 224 -27.01 -14.82 -4.46
N PHE A 225 -25.94 -14.08 -4.13
CA PHE A 225 -25.84 -12.65 -4.42
C PHE A 225 -25.90 -12.35 -5.93
N ASN A 226 -25.16 -13.10 -6.75
CA ASN A 226 -25.15 -12.94 -8.21
C ASN A 226 -26.50 -13.31 -8.86
N PHE A 227 -27.29 -14.16 -8.23
CA PHE A 227 -28.68 -14.44 -8.62
C PHE A 227 -29.67 -13.34 -8.22
N GLY A 228 -29.25 -12.36 -7.40
CA GLY A 228 -30.06 -11.19 -7.01
C GLY A 228 -31.32 -11.57 -6.24
N ASN A 229 -31.22 -12.50 -5.29
CA ASN A 229 -32.33 -13.04 -4.49
C ASN A 229 -33.40 -13.83 -5.26
N ARG A 230 -33.21 -14.10 -6.56
CA ARG A 230 -34.16 -14.88 -7.38
C ARG A 230 -34.10 -16.38 -7.12
N LEU A 231 -32.96 -16.86 -6.62
CA LEU A 231 -32.76 -18.25 -6.22
C LEU A 231 -32.67 -18.28 -4.70
N LYS A 232 -33.63 -18.95 -4.05
CA LYS A 232 -33.62 -19.11 -2.59
C LYS A 232 -32.49 -20.06 -2.19
N ARG A 233 -31.86 -19.80 -1.05
CA ARG A 233 -30.73 -20.60 -0.54
C ARG A 233 -31.01 -22.12 -0.43
N PRO A 234 -32.20 -22.58 0.02
CA PRO A 234 -32.52 -24.01 0.04
C PRO A 234 -32.44 -24.65 -1.35
N VAL A 235 -33.05 -24.00 -2.35
CA VAL A 235 -33.04 -24.48 -3.75
C VAL A 235 -31.62 -24.50 -4.33
N LEU A 236 -30.79 -23.51 -3.98
CA LEU A 236 -29.38 -23.51 -4.38
C LEU A 236 -28.61 -24.67 -3.73
N ASN A 237 -28.87 -24.99 -2.46
CA ASN A 237 -28.26 -26.13 -1.79
C ASN A 237 -28.66 -27.46 -2.45
N ASP A 238 -29.94 -27.63 -2.84
CA ASP A 238 -30.41 -28.83 -3.54
C ASP A 238 -29.73 -28.99 -4.91
N ILE A 239 -29.60 -27.88 -5.65
CA ILE A 239 -28.85 -27.86 -6.91
C ILE A 239 -27.39 -28.26 -6.68
N VAL A 240 -26.74 -27.67 -5.66
CA VAL A 240 -25.33 -27.97 -5.33
C VAL A 240 -25.15 -29.44 -4.98
N ALA A 241 -26.01 -30.00 -4.12
CA ALA A 241 -25.96 -31.42 -3.75
C ALA A 241 -26.15 -32.32 -4.97
N THR A 242 -27.05 -31.95 -5.89
CA THR A 242 -27.24 -32.68 -7.15
C THR A 242 -25.96 -32.65 -8.00
N LEU A 243 -25.38 -31.45 -8.22
CA LEU A 243 -24.16 -31.29 -9.01
C LEU A 243 -22.95 -32.02 -8.41
N GLU A 244 -22.84 -32.04 -7.09
CA GLU A 244 -21.80 -32.78 -6.37
C GLU A 244 -21.98 -34.29 -6.56
N SER A 245 -23.21 -34.80 -6.43
CA SER A 245 -23.51 -36.22 -6.57
C SER A 245 -23.16 -36.81 -7.94
N VAL A 246 -23.21 -35.98 -9.00
CA VAL A 246 -22.82 -36.35 -10.37
C VAL A 246 -21.39 -35.96 -10.73
N GLY A 247 -20.60 -35.50 -9.75
CA GLY A 247 -19.18 -35.16 -9.92
C GLY A 247 -18.93 -33.94 -10.80
N GLN A 248 -19.90 -33.03 -10.94
CA GLN A 248 -19.73 -31.80 -11.73
C GLN A 248 -19.15 -30.63 -10.92
N VAL A 249 -19.17 -30.72 -9.59
CA VAL A 249 -18.54 -29.76 -8.68
C VAL A 249 -17.90 -30.49 -7.51
N ILE A 250 -16.80 -29.94 -6.99
CA ILE A 250 -16.23 -30.34 -5.70
C ILE A 250 -16.68 -29.32 -4.66
N VAL A 251 -17.27 -29.78 -3.55
CA VAL A 251 -17.78 -28.92 -2.48
C VAL A 251 -16.85 -29.01 -1.28
N VAL A 252 -16.30 -27.86 -0.85
CA VAL A 252 -15.40 -27.82 0.32
C VAL A 252 -15.70 -26.61 1.18
N GLU A 253 -15.76 -26.83 2.49
CA GLU A 253 -15.83 -25.73 3.47
C GLU A 253 -14.43 -25.15 3.68
N CYS A 254 -14.19 -23.96 3.15
CA CYS A 254 -12.88 -23.30 3.26
C CYS A 254 -12.96 -21.78 3.18
N ARG A 255 -11.84 -21.12 3.49
CA ARG A 255 -11.63 -19.68 3.33
C ARG A 255 -10.41 -19.41 2.47
N THR A 256 -10.44 -18.34 1.67
CA THR A 256 -9.29 -17.94 0.83
C THR A 256 -8.25 -17.12 1.58
N ALA A 257 -8.59 -16.62 2.76
CA ALA A 257 -7.71 -15.82 3.60
C ALA A 257 -7.69 -16.37 5.03
N SER A 258 -6.57 -16.22 5.74
CA SER A 258 -6.38 -16.78 7.09
C SER A 258 -7.33 -16.27 8.16
N ARG A 259 -7.93 -15.08 7.98
CA ARG A 259 -9.00 -14.55 8.85
C ARG A 259 -10.34 -14.38 8.13
N GLY A 260 -10.46 -14.96 6.93
CA GLY A 260 -11.72 -14.97 6.19
C GLY A 260 -12.79 -15.79 6.90
N ARG A 261 -14.06 -15.47 6.63
CA ARG A 261 -15.18 -16.30 7.06
C ARG A 261 -15.10 -17.65 6.34
N MET A 262 -15.25 -18.74 7.09
CA MET A 262 -15.45 -20.07 6.50
C MET A 262 -16.74 -20.06 5.68
N GLY A 263 -16.70 -20.70 4.52
CA GLY A 263 -17.87 -20.83 3.67
C GLY A 263 -17.77 -22.06 2.80
N VAL A 264 -18.93 -22.62 2.47
CA VAL A 264 -19.05 -23.68 1.48
C VAL A 264 -18.71 -23.09 0.11
N ARG A 265 -17.60 -23.58 -0.47
CA ARG A 265 -17.10 -23.21 -1.79
C ARG A 265 -17.27 -24.36 -2.77
N LEU A 266 -17.49 -23.98 -4.01
CA LEU A 266 -17.70 -24.85 -5.15
C LEU A 266 -16.53 -24.69 -6.11
N PHE A 267 -15.93 -25.81 -6.49
CA PHE A 267 -14.80 -25.87 -7.42
C PHE A 267 -15.18 -26.68 -8.66
N ASP A 268 -14.61 -26.30 -9.80
CA ASP A 268 -14.71 -27.10 -11.02
C ASP A 268 -13.69 -28.25 -10.95
N PRO A 269 -14.11 -29.52 -11.04
CA PRO A 269 -13.19 -30.67 -11.03
C PRO A 269 -12.11 -30.59 -12.12
N ALA A 270 -12.36 -29.88 -13.23
CA ALA A 270 -11.38 -29.68 -14.29
C ALA A 270 -10.13 -28.90 -13.85
N HIS A 271 -10.14 -28.28 -12.67
CA HIS A 271 -9.02 -27.53 -12.13
C HIS A 271 -8.17 -28.28 -11.11
N GLY A 272 -8.57 -29.49 -10.73
CA GLY A 272 -7.93 -30.29 -9.68
C GLY A 272 -8.70 -30.32 -8.36
N GLU A 273 -8.16 -31.02 -7.37
CA GLU A 273 -8.70 -31.10 -6.02
C GLU A 273 -8.20 -29.94 -5.14
N PRO A 274 -9.10 -29.27 -4.39
CA PRO A 274 -8.72 -28.19 -3.49
C PRO A 274 -7.95 -28.69 -2.25
N VAL A 275 -6.75 -28.16 -2.05
CA VAL A 275 -5.91 -28.44 -0.89
C VAL A 275 -6.18 -27.40 0.21
N VAL A 276 -6.72 -27.87 1.34
CA VAL A 276 -7.12 -27.03 2.47
C VAL A 276 -6.30 -27.37 3.71
N LEU A 277 -5.72 -26.35 4.34
CA LEU A 277 -4.98 -26.51 5.60
C LEU A 277 -5.91 -26.83 6.78
N PRO A 278 -5.38 -27.37 7.89
CA PRO A 278 -6.17 -27.62 9.11
C PRO A 278 -6.91 -26.39 9.66
N ASN A 279 -6.40 -25.19 9.39
CA ASN A 279 -7.03 -23.93 9.75
C ASN A 279 -8.17 -23.50 8.80
N GLY A 280 -8.59 -24.37 7.87
CA GLY A 280 -9.65 -24.13 6.89
C GLY A 280 -9.25 -23.27 5.69
N ARG A 281 -7.98 -22.86 5.56
CA ARG A 281 -7.50 -22.02 4.46
C ARG A 281 -7.21 -22.84 3.20
N LEU A 282 -7.77 -22.42 2.06
CA LEU A 282 -7.41 -22.93 0.74
C LEU A 282 -6.00 -22.45 0.36
N VAL A 283 -5.12 -23.37 -0.04
CA VAL A 283 -3.73 -23.08 -0.42
C VAL A 283 -3.45 -23.35 -1.88
N ALA A 284 -4.03 -24.41 -2.43
CA ALA A 284 -3.84 -24.80 -3.83
C ALA A 284 -5.08 -25.54 -4.37
N VAL A 285 -5.12 -25.72 -5.68
CA VAL A 285 -6.00 -26.65 -6.38
C VAL A 285 -5.12 -27.39 -7.39
N GLU A 286 -4.98 -28.71 -7.18
CA GLU A 286 -4.00 -29.60 -7.84
C GLU A 286 -4.67 -30.76 -8.58
#